data_AF-X1M7I6-F1
#
_entry.id   AF-X1M7I6-F1
#
_cell.length_a   1.000
_cell.length_b   1.000
_cell.length_c   1.000
_cell.angle_alpha   90.00
_cell.angle_beta   90.00
_cell.angle_gamma   90.00
#
_symmetry.space_group_name_H-M   'P 1'
#
loop_
_entity.id
_entity.type
_entity.pdbx_description
1 polymer ?
#
loop_
_entity_poly.entity_id
_entity_poly.type
_entity_poly.pdbx_seq_one_letter_code
_entity_poly.pdbx_strand_id
1 'polypeptide(L)'
;GDLLILAAADGFRLAVYKLAIINPVSQRTEVIIPARTLNELNRLMVDQEEAVETIVNPSKSQALFRLKNTELVSQLVQGTFPKYAQLIPQSYTPATTEL
;
A
#
# COMPACT_ATOMS: atom_id res chain seq x y z
N GLY A 1 -4.81 -14.19 3.71
CA GLY A 1 -6.02 -13.42 4.02
C GLY A 1 -6.54 -12.76 2.77
N ASP A 2 -7.67 -12.11 2.91
CA ASP A 2 -8.45 -11.43 1.88
C ASP A 2 -8.37 -9.89 2.00
N LEU A 3 -7.49 -9.38 2.86
CA LEU A 3 -7.33 -7.95 3.12
C LEU A 3 -5.96 -7.45 2.65
N LEU A 4 -5.97 -6.42 1.79
CA LEU A 4 -4.81 -5.60 1.49
C LEU A 4 -4.85 -4.32 2.33
N ILE A 5 -3.70 -3.97 2.93
CA ILE A 5 -3.53 -2.76 3.71
C ILE A 5 -2.45 -1.92 3.04
N LEU A 6 -2.82 -0.71 2.65
CA LEU A 6 -1.91 0.30 2.12
C LEU A 6 -1.65 1.32 3.23
N ALA A 7 -0.39 1.58 3.53
CA ALA A 7 0.02 2.56 4.54
C ALA A 7 1.10 3.48 3.97
N ALA A 8 0.96 4.79 4.20
CA ALA A 8 1.92 5.80 3.80
C ALA A 8 2.09 6.82 4.94
N ALA A 9 3.32 7.25 5.17
CA ALA A 9 3.64 8.25 6.19
C ALA A 9 4.80 9.15 5.73
N ASP A 10 4.75 10.42 6.12
CA ASP A 10 5.76 11.45 5.81
C ASP A 10 6.47 12.00 7.07
N GLY A 11 6.24 11.37 8.23
CA GLY A 11 6.76 11.79 9.54
C GLY A 11 5.79 12.63 10.36
N PHE A 12 4.85 13.34 9.71
CA PHE A 12 3.83 14.15 10.38
C PHE A 12 2.43 13.57 10.21
N ARG A 13 2.18 12.93 9.08
CA ARG A 13 0.88 12.41 8.66
C ARG A 13 0.99 10.93 8.36
N LEU A 14 -0.10 10.24 8.63
CA LEU A 14 -0.29 8.82 8.33
C LEU A 14 -1.60 8.66 7.55
N ALA A 15 -1.52 7.99 6.41
CA ALA A 15 -2.67 7.52 5.66
C ALA A 15 -2.68 5.99 5.66
N VAL A 16 -3.84 5.39 6.01
CA VAL A 16 -4.04 3.94 5.97
C VAL A 16 -5.33 3.66 5.22
N TYR A 17 -5.25 2.81 4.21
CA TYR A 17 -6.38 2.36 3.44
C TYR A 17 -6.44 0.83 3.46
N LYS A 18 -7.65 0.28 3.62
CA LYS A 18 -7.89 -1.17 3.69
C LYS A 18 -8.91 -1.54 2.64
N LEU A 19 -8.62 -2.57 1.87
CA LEU A 19 -9.50 -3.08 0.83
C LEU A 19 -9.48 -4.60 0.79
N ALA A 20 -10.61 -5.20 0.43
CA ALA A 20 -10.67 -6.61 0.12
C ALA A 20 -9.94 -6.89 -1.20
N ILE A 21 -9.29 -8.05 -1.30
CA ILE A 21 -8.69 -8.54 -2.55
C ILE A 21 -9.56 -9.62 -3.18
N ILE A 22 -9.54 -9.69 -4.51
CA ILE A 22 -10.35 -10.66 -5.27
C ILE A 22 -9.90 -12.10 -4.95
N ASN A 23 -8.58 -12.32 -4.88
CA ASN A 23 -7.98 -13.63 -4.64
C ASN A 23 -7.25 -13.63 -3.28
N PRO A 24 -7.73 -14.39 -2.28
CA PRO A 24 -7.07 -14.49 -1.00
C PRO A 24 -5.64 -15.06 -1.12
N VAL A 25 -4.71 -14.51 -0.34
CA VAL A 25 -3.32 -15.00 -0.28
C VAL A 25 -3.12 -15.96 0.89
N SER A 26 -2.26 -16.98 0.73
CA SER A 26 -1.99 -17.97 1.79
C SER A 26 -1.06 -17.43 2.89
N GLN A 27 -0.17 -16.49 2.55
CA GLN A 27 0.84 -15.95 3.46
C GLN A 27 0.68 -14.44 3.60
N ARG A 28 0.91 -13.93 4.82
CA ARG A 28 1.00 -12.50 5.07
C ARG A 28 2.34 -11.98 4.54
N THR A 29 2.28 -10.99 3.66
CA THR A 29 3.45 -10.37 3.04
C THR A 29 3.43 -8.88 3.32
N GLU A 30 4.57 -8.36 3.77
CA GLU A 30 4.80 -6.93 4.01
C GLU A 30 6.01 -6.50 3.19
N VAL A 31 5.84 -5.44 2.40
CA VAL A 31 6.85 -4.88 1.49
C VAL A 31 6.72 -3.37 1.45
N ILE A 32 7.80 -2.67 1.11
CA ILE A 32 7.82 -1.22 0.92
C ILE A 32 8.02 -0.95 -0.57
N ILE A 33 7.00 -0.38 -1.21
CA ILE A 33 7.03 -0.02 -2.63
C ILE A 33 7.46 1.45 -2.75
N PRO A 34 8.43 1.79 -3.62
CA PRO A 34 8.79 3.19 -3.89
C PRO A 34 7.59 4.02 -4.38
N ALA A 35 7.44 5.25 -3.87
CA ALA A 35 6.37 6.16 -4.27
C ALA A 35 6.34 6.39 -5.79
N ARG A 36 7.51 6.48 -6.43
CA ARG A 36 7.63 6.62 -7.88
C ARG A 36 6.94 5.48 -8.63
N THR A 37 7.10 4.23 -8.18
CA THR A 37 6.43 3.07 -8.80
C THR A 37 4.92 3.22 -8.72
N LEU A 38 4.38 3.62 -7.55
CA LEU A 38 2.94 3.80 -7.38
C LEU A 38 2.42 4.95 -8.26
N ASN A 39 3.20 6.02 -8.45
CA ASN A 39 2.84 7.09 -9.38
C ASN A 39 2.77 6.59 -10.83
N GLU A 40 3.73 5.78 -11.27
CA GLU A 40 3.68 5.18 -12.61
C GLU A 40 2.51 4.21 -12.75
N LEU A 41 2.25 3.37 -11.74
CA LEU A 41 1.11 2.47 -11.73
C LEU A 41 -0.20 3.26 -11.87
N ASN A 42 -0.38 4.34 -11.11
CA ASN A 42 -1.55 5.20 -11.20
C ASN A 42 -1.73 5.80 -12.60
N ARG A 43 -0.64 6.22 -13.26
CA ARG A 43 -0.69 6.72 -14.65
C ARG A 43 -1.12 5.65 -15.65
N LEU A 44 -0.70 4.39 -15.45
CA LEU A 44 -1.06 3.26 -16.32
C LEU A 44 -2.49 2.75 -16.08
N MET A 45 -3.08 3.06 -14.93
CA MET A 45 -4.44 2.66 -14.57
C MET A 45 -5.53 3.60 -15.10
N VAL A 46 -5.19 4.81 -15.57
CA VAL A 46 -6.17 5.86 -15.96
C VAL A 46 -7.19 5.36 -16.99
N ASP A 47 -6.79 4.46 -17.89
CA ASP A 47 -7.62 3.99 -19.00
C ASP A 47 -8.19 2.57 -18.82
N GLN A 48 -8.18 2.01 -17.60
CA GLN A 48 -8.73 0.67 -17.36
C GLN A 48 -9.41 0.53 -15.99
N GLU A 49 -10.54 -0.18 -15.98
CA GLU A 49 -11.28 -0.56 -14.77
C GLU A 49 -10.96 -2.00 -14.31
N GLU A 50 -10.08 -2.69 -15.02
CA GLU A 50 -9.69 -4.06 -14.73
C GLU A 50 -8.80 -4.13 -13.48
N ALA A 51 -8.93 -5.24 -12.74
CA ALA A 51 -8.14 -5.46 -11.55
C ALA A 51 -6.64 -5.61 -11.88
N VAL A 52 -5.80 -4.97 -11.07
CA VAL A 52 -4.34 -5.11 -11.16
C VAL A 52 -3.91 -6.37 -10.43
N GLU A 53 -3.26 -7.28 -11.14
CA GLU A 53 -2.60 -8.41 -10.51
C GLU A 53 -1.26 -7.97 -9.92
N THR A 54 -1.02 -8.29 -8.65
CA THR A 54 0.21 -7.94 -7.95
C THR A 54 0.92 -9.20 -7.49
N ILE A 55 2.18 -9.36 -7.90
CA ILE A 55 3.02 -10.50 -7.56
C ILE A 55 4.27 -9.98 -6.85
N VAL A 56 4.58 -10.54 -5.68
CA VAL A 56 5.82 -10.25 -4.94
C VAL A 56 6.69 -11.48 -4.99
N ASN A 57 7.96 -11.32 -5.34
CA ASN A 57 8.87 -12.45 -5.40
C ASN A 57 9.21 -12.99 -3.98
N PRO A 58 9.62 -14.27 -3.83
CA PRO A 58 9.91 -14.85 -2.52
C PRO A 58 10.97 -14.10 -1.71
N SER A 59 11.95 -13.48 -2.38
CA SER A 59 12.99 -12.68 -1.73
C SER A 59 12.54 -11.27 -1.31
N LYS A 60 11.29 -10.88 -1.60
CA LYS A 60 10.72 -9.54 -1.31
C LYS A 60 11.62 -8.41 -1.82
N SER A 61 12.30 -8.64 -2.93
CA SER A 61 13.16 -7.65 -3.58
C SER A 61 12.45 -6.98 -4.76
N GLN A 62 11.43 -7.62 -5.33
CA GLN A 62 10.68 -7.10 -6.46
C GLN A 62 9.19 -7.32 -6.32
N ALA A 63 8.43 -6.37 -6.85
CA ALA A 63 7.00 -6.52 -7.11
C ALA A 63 6.72 -6.31 -8.61
N LEU A 64 5.88 -7.18 -9.17
CA LEU A 64 5.34 -7.08 -10.52
C LEU A 64 3.86 -6.69 -10.41
N PHE A 65 3.48 -5.64 -11.12
CA PHE A 65 2.10 -5.23 -11.34
C PHE A 65 1.75 -5.55 -12.78
N ARG A 66 0.80 -6.45 -12.98
CA ARG A 66 0.27 -6.78 -14.30
C ARG A 66 -1.07 -6.08 -14.49
N LEU A 67 -1.10 -5.25 -15.52
CA LEU A 67 -2.29 -4.60 -16.04
C LEU A 67 -2.66 -5.27 -17.37
N LYS A 68 -3.81 -4.90 -17.96
CA LYS A 68 -4.34 -5.54 -19.17
C LYS A 68 -3.31 -5.72 -20.30
N ASN A 69 -2.57 -4.65 -20.61
CA ASN A 69 -1.66 -4.58 -21.76
C ASN A 69 -0.21 -4.27 -21.37
N THR A 70 0.11 -4.22 -20.08
CA THR A 70 1.41 -3.72 -19.61
C THR A 70 1.78 -4.36 -18.29
N GLU A 71 3.08 -4.61 -18.12
CA GLU A 71 3.68 -5.06 -16.88
C GLU A 71 4.62 -3.98 -16.33
N LEU A 72 4.53 -3.71 -15.03
CA LEU A 72 5.40 -2.79 -14.31
C LEU A 72 6.15 -3.56 -13.22
N VAL A 73 7.48 -3.56 -13.30
CA VAL A 73 8.34 -4.17 -12.28
C VAL A 73 8.96 -3.08 -11.41
N SER A 74 8.93 -3.29 -10.10
CA SER A 74 9.49 -2.40 -9.09
C SER A 74 10.53 -3.10 -8.24
N GLN A 75 11.65 -2.43 -7.98
CA GLN A 75 12.57 -2.80 -6.92
C GLN A 75 11.98 -2.34 -5.57
N LEU A 76 11.85 -3.29 -4.64
CA LEU A 76 11.30 -3.01 -3.32
C LEU A 76 12.37 -2.41 -2.41
N VAL A 77 11.94 -1.48 -1.55
CA VAL A 77 12.81 -0.84 -0.57
C VAL A 77 13.07 -1.81 0.57
N GLN A 78 14.33 -1.99 0.94
CA GLN A 78 14.73 -2.77 2.10
C GLN A 78 14.50 -1.96 3.38
N GLY A 79 13.91 -2.59 4.40
CA GLY A 79 13.68 -1.96 5.68
C GLY A 79 12.36 -2.40 6.31
N THR A 80 11.92 -1.63 7.30
CA THR A 80 10.67 -1.88 8.03
C THR A 80 9.85 -0.60 8.04
N PHE A 81 8.57 -0.71 7.70
CA PHE A 81 7.65 0.42 7.81
C PHE A 81 7.31 0.65 9.29
N PRO A 82 7.25 1.90 9.77
CA PRO A 82 6.95 2.19 11.17
C PRO A 82 5.67 1.51 11.66
N LYS A 83 5.67 1.05 12.93
CA LYS A 83 4.49 0.47 13.57
C LYS A 83 3.44 1.55 13.86
N TYR A 84 2.68 1.90 12.84
CA TYR A 84 1.73 3.02 12.89
C TYR A 84 0.47 2.75 13.71
N ALA A 85 0.14 1.48 14.01
CA ALA A 85 -1.05 1.13 14.79
C ALA A 85 -1.06 1.81 16.18
N GLN A 86 0.12 2.11 16.73
CA GLN A 86 0.29 2.80 18.01
C GLN A 86 0.10 4.32 17.91
N LEU A 87 0.14 4.87 16.69
CA LEU A 87 -0.01 6.31 16.42
C LEU A 87 -1.47 6.71 16.17
N ILE A 88 -2.37 5.74 15.99
CA ILE A 88 -3.80 6.01 15.81
C ILE A 88 -4.44 6.19 17.19
N PRO A 89 -4.89 7.40 17.56
CA PRO A 89 -5.53 7.65 18.85
C PRO A 89 -6.76 6.75 18.99
N GLN A 90 -6.86 6.03 20.11
CA GLN A 90 -8.01 5.18 20.42
C GLN A 90 -9.25 5.99 20.83
N SER A 91 -9.06 7.28 21.13
CA SER A 91 -10.13 8.22 21.48
C SER A 91 -9.78 9.61 20.95
N TYR A 92 -10.77 10.30 20.40
CA TYR A 92 -10.67 11.67 19.94
C TYR A 92 -11.41 12.56 20.95
N THR A 93 -10.67 13.34 21.74
CA THR A 93 -11.26 14.42 22.53
C THR A 93 -11.03 15.72 21.76
N PRO A 94 -12.06 16.33 21.16
CA PRO A 94 -11.91 17.65 20.58
C PRO A 94 -11.53 18.61 21.71
N ALA A 95 -10.36 19.23 21.62
CA ALA A 95 -10.04 20.38 22.46
C ALA A 95 -10.87 21.56 21.93
N THR A 96 -12.06 21.74 22.48
CA THR A 96 -12.81 22.98 22.31
C THR A 96 -12.08 24.05 23.11
N THR A 97 -11.26 24.84 22.43
CA THR A 97 -10.79 26.12 22.98
C THR A 97 -11.96 27.08 22.89
N GLU A 98 -12.66 27.29 23.99
CA GLU A 98 -13.57 28.44 24.13
C GLU A 98 -12.73 29.71 24.31
N LEU A 99 -13.10 30.77 23.58
CA LEU A 99 -12.59 32.13 23.71
C LEU A 99 -13.41 32.91 24.74
#